data_AF-A0A969SKN9-F1
#
_entry.id   AF-A0A969SKN9-F1
#
_cell.length_a   1.000
_cell.length_b   1.000
_cell.length_c   1.000
_cell.angle_alpha   90.00
_cell.angle_beta   90.00
_cell.angle_gamma   90.00
#
_symmetry.space_group_name_H-M   'P 1'
#
loop_
_entity.id
_entity.type
_entity.pdbx_description
1 polymer ?
#
loop_
_entity_poly.entity_id
_entity_poly.type
_entity_poly.pdbx_seq_one_letter_code
_entity_poly.pdbx_strand_id
1 'polypeptide(L)'
;MFARITREHTLFCPKSNTLIKNQKKFIFVGYSGDFPNPKKRGYDFLSAGPGWTASFQGKCSILGDEQNILFHDCDTTGGSSGGPIIGVMNGQPYMLH
;
A
#
# COMPACT_ATOMS: atom_id res chain seq x y z
N MET A 1 -5.83 4.85 -9.92
CA MET A 1 -5.28 6.07 -9.27
C MET A 1 -3.78 5.82 -9.08
N PHE A 2 -2.92 6.72 -9.55
CA PHE A 2 -1.46 6.52 -9.52
C PHE A 2 -0.87 7.24 -8.30
N ALA A 3 -0.06 6.55 -7.50
CA ALA A 3 0.75 7.17 -6.45
C ALA A 3 2.15 7.48 -7.00
N ARG A 4 2.67 8.68 -6.74
CA ARG A 4 3.98 9.13 -7.21
C ARG A 4 5.03 8.86 -6.13
N ILE A 5 5.99 7.99 -6.44
CA ILE A 5 7.04 7.58 -5.50
C ILE A 5 8.33 8.36 -5.72
N THR A 6 8.56 9.39 -4.91
CA THR A 6 9.80 10.17 -4.93
C THR A 6 10.85 9.56 -4.00
N ARG A 7 12.02 9.22 -4.56
CA ARG A 7 13.16 8.64 -3.83
C ARG A 7 13.90 9.74 -3.05
N GLU A 8 13.45 10.08 -1.85
CA GLU A 8 14.28 10.87 -0.91
C GLU A 8 14.41 10.17 0.46
N HIS A 9 15.65 10.11 0.94
CA HIS A 9 16.16 9.57 2.21
C HIS A 9 16.46 8.05 2.31
N THR A 10 17.73 7.75 2.01
CA THR A 10 18.67 6.78 2.64
C THR A 10 18.12 5.67 3.57
N LEU A 11 17.47 4.66 2.98
CA LEU A 11 17.50 3.25 3.41
C LEU A 11 17.35 2.42 2.14
N PHE A 12 18.47 1.90 1.62
CA PHE A 12 18.62 0.97 0.47
C PHE A 12 17.37 0.73 -0.40
N CYS A 13 16.88 1.74 -1.13
CA CYS A 13 15.72 1.56 -2.01
C CYS A 13 16.15 0.70 -3.23
N PRO A 14 15.58 -0.50 -3.40
CA PRO A 14 15.99 -1.44 -4.45
C PRO A 14 15.82 -0.85 -5.85
N LYS A 15 16.61 -1.33 -6.81
CA LYS A 15 16.38 -1.02 -8.23
C LYS A 15 15.00 -1.53 -8.65
N SER A 16 14.30 -0.81 -9.53
CA SER A 16 12.94 -1.18 -9.94
C SER A 16 12.84 -2.56 -10.56
N ASN A 17 13.83 -2.99 -11.35
CA ASN A 17 13.88 -4.37 -11.87
C ASN A 17 13.90 -5.43 -10.75
N THR A 18 14.55 -5.13 -9.61
CA THR A 18 14.52 -6.02 -8.44
C THR A 18 13.13 -6.06 -7.81
N LEU A 19 12.46 -4.91 -7.72
CA LEU A 19 11.09 -4.82 -7.20
C LEU A 19 10.11 -5.62 -8.07
N ILE A 20 10.17 -5.44 -9.39
CA ILE A 20 9.32 -6.14 -10.36
C ILE A 20 9.54 -7.66 -10.32
N LYS A 21 10.76 -8.14 -10.05
CA LYS A 21 11.02 -9.59 -9.92
C LYS A 21 10.49 -10.21 -8.62
N ASN A 22 10.15 -9.42 -7.60
CA ASN A 22 9.69 -9.90 -6.30
C ASN A 22 8.15 -9.90 -6.20
N GLN A 23 7.49 -10.49 -7.19
CA GLN A 23 6.03 -10.61 -7.25
C GLN A 23 5.44 -11.23 -5.98
N LYS A 24 4.26 -10.76 -5.56
CA LYS A 24 3.49 -11.25 -4.41
C LYS A 24 4.22 -11.17 -3.05
N LYS A 25 5.30 -10.39 -2.93
CA LYS A 25 6.07 -10.22 -1.68
C LYS A 25 5.83 -8.91 -0.95
N PHE A 26 4.97 -8.06 -1.47
CA PHE A 26 4.72 -6.74 -0.91
C PHE A 26 3.41 -6.71 -0.12
N ILE A 27 3.34 -5.77 0.81
CA ILE A 27 2.16 -5.47 1.61
C ILE A 27 1.87 -3.99 1.42
N PHE A 28 0.65 -3.67 1.01
CA PHE A 28 0.17 -2.30 0.96
C PHE A 28 -0.59 -1.99 2.25
N VAL A 29 -0.26 -0.89 2.91
CA VAL A 29 -0.93 -0.45 4.13
C VAL A 29 -1.53 0.92 3.90
N GLY A 30 -2.75 1.16 4.37
CA GLY A 30 -3.37 2.46 4.23
C GLY A 30 -4.73 2.53 4.90
N TYR A 31 -5.30 3.73 4.95
CA TYR A 31 -6.60 3.95 5.54
C TYR A 31 -7.68 3.66 4.52
N SER A 32 -8.52 2.68 4.81
CA SER A 32 -9.54 2.27 3.87
C SER A 32 -10.86 3.01 4.11
N GLY A 33 -11.51 3.44 3.03
CA GLY A 33 -12.88 3.95 3.06
C GLY A 33 -13.93 2.85 2.96
N ASP A 34 -13.53 1.59 2.79
CA ASP A 34 -14.43 0.41 2.80
C ASP A 34 -14.91 0.01 4.21
N PHE A 35 -14.71 0.87 5.20
CA PHE A 35 -15.09 0.64 6.59
C PHE A 35 -16.59 0.33 6.74
N PRO A 36 -16.98 -0.63 7.60
CA PRO A 36 -18.38 -0.90 7.89
C PRO A 36 -19.09 0.36 8.38
N ASN A 37 -20.15 0.78 7.67
CA ASN A 37 -20.87 2.01 8.02
C ASN A 37 -21.38 1.95 9.48
N PRO A 38 -20.89 2.82 10.40
CA PRO A 38 -21.34 2.82 11.80
C PRO A 38 -22.83 3.09 11.96
N LYS A 39 -23.46 3.70 10.94
CA LYS A 39 -24.91 3.96 10.90
C LYS A 39 -25.74 2.70 10.58
N LYS A 40 -25.09 1.57 10.27
CA LYS A 40 -25.77 0.30 10.02
C LYS A 40 -25.97 -0.42 11.35
N ARG A 41 -27.21 -0.85 11.59
CA ARG A 41 -27.59 -1.60 12.79
C ARG A 41 -26.62 -2.76 13.04
N GLY A 42 -26.08 -2.82 14.26
CA GLY A 42 -25.09 -3.83 14.66
C GLY A 42 -23.65 -3.42 14.43
N TYR A 43 -23.39 -2.22 13.91
CA TYR A 43 -22.06 -1.58 13.86
C TYR A 43 -22.00 -0.27 14.65
N ASP A 44 -23.04 0.03 15.43
CA ASP A 44 -23.19 1.27 16.20
C ASP A 44 -22.09 1.44 17.27
N PHE A 45 -21.38 0.35 17.61
CA PHE A 45 -20.24 0.35 18.55
C PHE A 45 -18.90 0.76 17.91
N LEU A 46 -18.84 0.88 16.58
CA LEU A 46 -17.64 1.29 15.86
C LEU A 46 -17.50 2.81 15.91
N SER A 47 -16.35 3.30 16.41
CA SER A 47 -16.07 4.73 16.54
C SER A 47 -15.24 5.32 15.40
N ALA A 48 -14.50 4.48 14.66
CA ALA A 48 -13.78 4.90 13.46
C ALA A 48 -14.73 4.97 12.25
N GLY A 49 -14.55 5.96 11.38
CA GLY A 49 -15.33 6.10 10.15
C GLY A 49 -14.55 5.68 8.89
N PRO A 50 -15.18 5.71 7.71
CA PRO A 50 -14.48 5.59 6.42
C PRO A 50 -13.27 6.54 6.38
N GLY A 51 -12.09 6.02 5.99
CA GLY A 51 -10.85 6.80 5.93
C GLY A 51 -10.11 7.00 7.26
N TRP A 52 -10.63 6.47 8.37
CA TRP A 52 -9.96 6.46 9.68
C TRP A 52 -9.55 5.06 10.15
N THR A 53 -9.91 4.03 9.38
CA THR A 53 -9.60 2.65 9.72
C THR A 53 -8.40 2.15 8.92
N ALA A 54 -7.33 1.82 9.64
CA ALA A 54 -6.14 1.22 9.05
C ALA A 54 -6.48 -0.17 8.50
N SER A 55 -6.04 -0.44 7.28
CA SER A 55 -6.16 -1.72 6.59
C SER A 55 -4.83 -2.08 5.94
N PHE A 56 -4.69 -3.35 5.56
CA PHE A 56 -3.56 -3.81 4.77
C PHE A 56 -4.00 -4.86 3.75
N GLN A 57 -3.29 -4.90 2.63
CA GLN A 57 -3.38 -5.95 1.64
C GLN A 57 -2.00 -6.58 1.45
N GLY A 58 -1.89 -7.87 1.75
CA GLY A 58 -0.69 -8.64 1.46
C GLY A 58 -0.68 -9.21 0.05
N LYS A 59 0.44 -9.85 -0.31
CA LYS A 59 0.64 -10.52 -1.61
C LYS A 59 0.49 -9.58 -2.80
N CYS A 60 0.95 -8.36 -2.63
CA CYS A 60 1.06 -7.39 -3.70
C CYS A 60 2.34 -7.60 -4.52
N SER A 61 2.35 -7.03 -5.71
CA SER A 61 3.42 -7.06 -6.70
C SER A 61 3.61 -5.69 -7.33
N ILE A 62 4.86 -5.33 -7.61
CA ILE A 62 5.17 -4.21 -8.50
C ILE A 62 5.15 -4.73 -9.94
N LEU A 63 4.33 -4.12 -10.79
CA LEU A 63 4.10 -4.55 -12.17
C LEU A 63 5.02 -3.83 -13.16
N GLY A 64 5.44 -2.61 -12.85
CA GLY A 64 6.23 -1.79 -13.74
C GLY A 64 6.78 -0.53 -13.08
N ASP A 65 7.66 0.14 -13.81
CA ASP A 65 8.23 1.45 -13.49
C ASP A 65 8.22 2.30 -14.76
N GLU A 66 7.49 3.43 -14.73
CA GLU A 66 7.52 4.43 -15.79
C GLU A 66 7.79 5.80 -15.18
N GLN A 67 8.84 6.48 -15.65
CA GLN A 67 9.15 7.86 -15.21
C GLN A 67 9.26 8.02 -13.67
N ASN A 68 9.77 7.00 -12.96
CA ASN A 68 9.81 6.92 -11.49
C ASN A 68 8.44 6.74 -10.81
N ILE A 69 7.45 6.22 -11.54
CA ILE A 69 6.14 5.83 -11.01
C ILE A 69 6.10 4.30 -11.00
N LEU A 70 5.94 3.71 -9.82
CA LEU A 70 5.79 2.26 -9.67
C LEU A 70 4.31 1.89 -9.75
N PHE A 71 3.98 0.95 -10.63
CA PHE A 71 2.64 0.38 -10.73
C PHE A 71 2.54 -0.88 -9.88
N HIS A 72 1.42 -1.10 -9.19
CA HIS A 72 1.20 -2.28 -8.35
C HIS A 72 -0.18 -2.91 -8.55
N ASP A 73 -0.30 -4.18 -8.18
CA ASP A 73 -1.56 -4.96 -8.27
C ASP A 73 -2.41 -4.97 -6.99
N CYS A 74 -2.01 -4.24 -5.93
CA CYS A 74 -2.87 -4.07 -4.75
C CYS A 74 -4.12 -3.28 -5.12
N ASP A 75 -5.23 -3.68 -4.50
CA ASP A 75 -6.49 -2.96 -4.56
C ASP A 75 -6.35 -1.71 -3.70
N THR A 76 -6.37 -0.54 -4.34
CA THR A 76 -6.61 0.69 -3.60
C THR A 76 -8.10 0.70 -3.29
N THR A 77 -8.52 -0.05 -2.26
CA THR A 77 -9.87 0.09 -1.72
C THR A 77 -10.13 1.59 -1.52
N GLY A 78 -11.29 2.06 -1.97
CA GLY A 78 -11.58 3.50 -2.05
C GLY A 78 -11.24 4.16 -0.72
N GLY A 79 -10.31 5.11 -0.71
CA GLY A 79 -9.80 5.75 0.51
C GLY A 79 -8.33 5.50 0.83
N SER A 80 -7.70 4.44 0.29
CA SER A 80 -6.31 4.06 0.62
C SER A 80 -5.23 4.74 -0.24
N SER A 81 -5.60 5.72 -1.07
CA SER A 81 -4.66 6.37 -2.00
C SER A 81 -3.61 7.20 -1.25
N GLY A 82 -2.36 6.72 -1.24
CA GLY A 82 -1.22 7.34 -0.53
C GLY A 82 -0.61 6.47 0.58
N GLY A 83 -1.14 5.27 0.81
CA GLY A 83 -0.54 4.30 1.72
C GLY A 83 0.82 3.76 1.23
N PRO A 84 1.80 3.49 2.13
CA PRO A 84 3.06 2.93 1.70
C PRO A 84 2.95 1.44 1.33
N ILE A 85 3.79 1.02 0.40
CA ILE A 85 4.06 -0.39 0.12
C ILE A 85 5.30 -0.81 0.89
N ILE A 86 5.14 -1.82 1.73
CA ILE A 86 6.18 -2.39 2.57
C ILE A 86 6.58 -3.75 2.01
N GLY A 87 7.85 -4.09 2.06
CA GLY A 87 8.28 -5.47 1.81
C GLY A 87 9.59 -5.81 2.49
N VAL A 88 9.95 -7.08 2.42
CA VAL A 88 11.22 -7.61 2.94
C VAL A 88 11.98 -8.29 1.81
N MET A 89 13.22 -7.90 1.60
CA MET A 89 14.10 -8.49 0.59
C MET A 89 15.48 -8.69 1.19
N ASN A 90 16.04 -9.88 1.00
CA ASN A 90 17.33 -10.27 1.57
C ASN A 90 17.41 -10.04 3.10
N GLY A 91 16.30 -10.27 3.81
CA GLY A 91 16.19 -10.06 5.25
C GLY A 91 16.12 -8.59 5.70
N GLN A 92 16.05 -7.63 4.77
CA GLN A 92 15.97 -6.20 5.07
C GLN A 92 14.58 -5.66 4.72
N PRO A 93 13.94 -4.89 5.63
CA PRO A 93 12.69 -4.21 5.33
C PRO A 93 12.94 -2.98 4.44
N TYR A 94 11.98 -2.66 3.59
CA TYR A 94 11.97 -1.42 2.80
C TYR A 94 10.54 -0.88 2.69
N MET A 95 10.45 0.43 2.50
CA MET A 95 9.19 1.14 2.28
C MET A 95 9.27 1.89 0.95
N LEU A 96 8.20 1.78 0.16
CA LEU A 96 7.97 2.49 -1.09
C LEU A 96 6.73 3.36 -0.86
N HIS A 97 6.78 4.63 -1.26
CA HIS A 97 5.69 5.59 -1.04
C HIS A 97 5.10 6.06 -2.34
#